data_AF-M3ZMR9-F1
#
_entry.id   AF-M3ZMR9-F1
#
_cell.length_a   1.000
_cell.length_b   1.000
_cell.length_c   1.000
_cell.angle_alpha   90.00
_cell.angle_beta   90.00
_cell.angle_gamma   90.00
#
_symmetry.space_group_name_H-M   'P 1'
#
loop_
_entity.id
_entity.type
_entity.pdbx_description
1 polymer ?
#
loop_
_entity_poly.entity_id
_entity_poly.type
_entity_poly.pdbx_seq_one_letter_code
_entity_poly.pdbx_strand_id
1 'polypeptide(L)'
;MVALARRLDANVLLTEVPAEKIEATMVRVKSRHLLCEINVSDRRDLLKLDDRAVKGTVKAAVARTHGDYGAALCSIRFCVKYLNAHTGIVFLRFPKDCYKLLWSALPFITSIECRGRIIPCFFNCLHVGGTIRTCQKFLIRYNTRQLHRMLPKCKNEEEKRQIQKAILSCSLTGRGDEALEDELESEEEDGE
;
A
#
# COMPACT_ATOMS: atom_id res chain seq x y z
N MET A 1 -7.37 -66.31 -27.99
CA MET A 1 -6.80 -65.80 -29.25
C MET A 1 -7.63 -64.63 -29.72
N VAL A 2 -7.16 -63.51 -30.26
CA VAL A 2 -5.87 -62.79 -30.36
C VAL A 2 -6.29 -61.39 -30.85
N ALA A 3 -5.57 -60.37 -30.40
CA ALA A 3 -5.75 -58.96 -30.76
C ALA A 3 -5.57 -58.63 -32.25
N LEU A 4 -6.24 -57.56 -32.69
CA LEU A 4 -5.84 -56.61 -33.75
C LEU A 4 -6.78 -55.41 -33.60
N ALA A 5 -6.46 -54.29 -32.94
CA ALA A 5 -5.30 -53.38 -33.04
C ALA A 5 -5.06 -52.89 -34.48
N ARG A 6 -5.63 -51.71 -34.81
CA ARG A 6 -5.16 -50.68 -35.76
C ARG A 6 -6.29 -49.65 -35.91
N ARG A 7 -6.08 -48.34 -36.05
CA ARG A 7 -4.97 -47.39 -35.84
C ARG A 7 -5.55 -46.06 -36.36
N LEU A 8 -5.36 -44.96 -35.64
CA LEU A 8 -5.27 -43.57 -36.15
C LEU A 8 -6.59 -42.98 -36.74
N ASP A 9 -7.02 -41.75 -36.47
CA ASP A 9 -6.27 -40.53 -36.24
C ASP A 9 -6.87 -39.69 -35.10
N ALA A 10 -6.13 -39.59 -33.99
CA ALA A 10 -6.26 -38.53 -33.02
C ALA A 10 -5.35 -37.38 -33.49
N ASN A 11 -5.88 -36.50 -34.35
CA ASN A 11 -5.10 -35.38 -34.85
C ASN A 11 -5.96 -34.13 -35.09
N VAL A 12 -6.66 -33.67 -34.05
CA VAL A 12 -7.19 -32.30 -33.96
C VAL A 12 -7.15 -31.92 -32.47
N LEU A 13 -6.60 -30.74 -32.16
CA LEU A 13 -6.46 -30.09 -30.84
C LEU A 13 -5.18 -30.35 -30.05
N LEU A 14 -4.06 -29.80 -30.52
CA LEU A 14 -3.02 -29.24 -29.64
C LEU A 14 -2.44 -27.99 -30.30
N THR A 15 -3.10 -26.84 -30.15
CA THR A 15 -2.41 -25.55 -30.25
C THR A 15 -1.59 -25.40 -28.99
N GLU A 16 -0.28 -25.60 -29.11
CA GLU A 16 0.70 -25.42 -28.06
C GLU A 16 0.66 -23.98 -27.52
N VAL A 17 0.10 -23.80 -26.32
CA VAL A 17 0.32 -22.59 -25.52
C VAL A 17 1.71 -22.75 -24.90
N PRO A 18 2.67 -21.83 -25.15
CA PRO A 18 4.02 -21.99 -24.64
C PRO A 18 3.98 -21.97 -23.10
N ALA A 19 4.41 -23.09 -22.50
CA ALA A 19 4.58 -23.22 -21.07
C ALA A 19 5.69 -22.26 -20.61
N GLU A 20 5.30 -21.10 -20.12
CA GLU A 20 6.21 -20.14 -19.51
C GLU A 20 6.80 -20.78 -18.25
N LYS A 21 8.12 -20.99 -18.31
CA LYS A 21 8.96 -21.70 -17.35
C LYS A 21 8.80 -21.11 -15.94
N ILE A 22 8.04 -21.77 -15.07
CA ILE A 22 7.93 -21.38 -13.66
C ILE A 22 9.19 -21.87 -12.93
N GLU A 23 10.19 -21.00 -12.89
CA GLU A 23 11.41 -21.20 -12.12
C GLU A 23 11.06 -21.09 -10.63
N ALA A 24 10.77 -22.24 -10.00
CA ALA A 24 10.42 -22.34 -8.59
C ALA A 24 11.65 -22.11 -7.70
N THR A 25 12.02 -20.84 -7.55
CA THR A 25 13.00 -20.37 -6.56
C THR A 25 12.30 -20.12 -5.23
N MET A 26 12.84 -20.66 -4.13
CA MET A 26 12.40 -20.51 -2.72
C MET A 26 11.41 -19.34 -2.49
N VAL A 27 10.12 -19.65 -2.36
CA VAL A 27 9.06 -18.72 -2.76
C VAL A 27 8.58 -17.84 -1.60
N ARG A 28 9.39 -16.84 -1.20
CA ARG A 28 8.88 -15.76 -0.33
C ARG A 28 7.91 -14.90 -1.14
N VAL A 29 6.64 -14.88 -0.77
CA VAL A 29 5.63 -14.02 -1.42
C VAL A 29 5.96 -12.55 -1.16
N LYS A 30 6.42 -11.86 -2.21
CA LYS A 30 6.83 -10.46 -2.14
C LYS A 30 5.60 -9.53 -2.19
N SER A 31 5.62 -8.49 -1.35
CA SER A 31 4.58 -7.46 -1.33
C SER A 31 5.15 -6.09 -1.68
N ARG A 32 4.26 -5.15 -2.00
CA ARG A 32 4.55 -3.74 -2.19
C ARG A 32 3.70 -2.93 -1.24
N HIS A 33 4.30 -1.92 -0.65
CA HIS A 33 3.67 -1.01 0.29
C HIS A 33 3.54 0.35 -0.38
N LEU A 34 2.31 0.83 -0.50
CA LEU A 34 1.98 2.14 -1.03
C LEU A 34 1.74 3.06 0.16
N LEU A 35 2.54 4.11 0.23
CA LEU A 35 2.34 5.23 1.14
C LEU A 35 1.46 6.25 0.43
N CYS A 36 0.24 6.44 0.93
CA CYS A 36 -0.71 7.37 0.37
C CYS A 36 -1.13 8.42 1.40
N GLU A 37 -1.51 9.60 0.92
CA GLU A 37 -2.08 10.70 1.68
C GLU A 37 -3.53 10.90 1.21
N ILE A 38 -4.47 10.83 2.13
CA ILE A 38 -5.88 11.12 1.89
C ILE A 38 -6.08 12.62 2.11
N ASN A 39 -6.39 13.32 1.03
CA ASN A 39 -6.81 14.72 1.09
C ASN A 39 -8.33 14.81 1.15
N VAL A 40 -8.84 15.56 2.10
CA VAL A 40 -10.27 15.83 2.32
C VAL A 40 -10.46 17.34 2.42
N SER A 41 -11.60 17.84 1.95
CA SER A 41 -11.94 19.27 2.03
C SER A 41 -11.94 19.78 3.47
N ASP A 42 -12.58 19.04 4.38
CA ASP A 42 -12.61 19.35 5.81
C ASP A 42 -11.75 18.37 6.62
N ARG A 43 -10.76 18.90 7.35
CA ARG A 43 -9.87 18.08 8.19
C ARG A 43 -10.59 17.31 9.30
N ARG A 44 -11.77 17.77 9.72
CA ARG A 44 -12.60 17.10 10.75
C ARG A 44 -13.16 15.77 10.25
N ASP A 45 -13.27 15.61 8.94
CA ASP A 45 -13.79 14.36 8.35
C ASP A 45 -12.72 13.27 8.30
N LEU A 46 -11.43 13.63 8.33
CA LEU A 46 -10.34 12.65 8.47
C LEU A 46 -10.45 11.85 9.77
N LEU A 47 -10.88 12.49 10.86
CA LEU A 47 -11.09 11.85 12.17
C LEU A 47 -12.23 10.81 12.17
N LYS A 48 -13.11 10.88 11.16
CA LYS A 48 -14.24 9.96 11.02
C LYS A 48 -13.89 8.76 10.13
N LEU A 49 -12.70 8.73 9.54
CA LEU A 49 -12.28 7.64 8.67
C LEU A 49 -11.95 6.40 9.49
N ASP A 50 -12.38 5.25 8.96
CA ASP A 50 -12.17 3.93 9.53
C ASP A 50 -11.39 3.08 8.52
N ASP A 51 -10.51 2.20 8.99
CA ASP A 51 -9.71 1.29 8.17
C ASP A 51 -10.60 0.43 7.25
N ARG A 52 -11.75 0.00 7.78
CA ARG A 52 -12.73 -0.81 7.02
C ARG A 52 -13.34 0.00 5.88
N ALA A 53 -13.67 1.26 6.13
CA ALA A 53 -14.24 2.15 5.12
C ALA A 53 -13.23 2.43 3.99
N VAL A 54 -11.96 2.68 4.34
CA VAL A 54 -10.88 2.85 3.37
C VAL A 54 -10.68 1.58 2.55
N LYS A 55 -10.60 0.41 3.20
CA LYS A 55 -10.44 -0.88 2.51
C LYS A 55 -11.60 -1.17 1.56
N GLY A 56 -12.84 -0.96 1.99
CA GLY A 56 -14.05 -1.14 1.18
C GLY A 56 -14.06 -0.21 -0.03
N THR A 57 -13.72 1.07 0.19
CA THR A 57 -13.68 2.08 -0.88
C THR A 57 -12.63 1.75 -1.94
N VAL A 58 -11.41 1.36 -1.54
CA VAL A 58 -10.36 0.95 -2.48
C VAL A 58 -10.80 -0.27 -3.28
N LYS A 59 -11.39 -1.28 -2.64
CA LYS A 59 -11.92 -2.47 -3.34
C LYS A 59 -13.01 -2.10 -4.35
N ALA A 60 -13.96 -1.25 -3.95
CA ALA A 60 -15.03 -0.79 -4.81
C ALA A 60 -14.49 0.02 -6.00
N ALA A 61 -13.49 0.87 -5.78
CA ALA A 61 -12.86 1.63 -6.85
C ALA A 61 -12.12 0.73 -7.85
N VAL A 62 -11.39 -0.28 -7.35
CA VAL A 62 -10.75 -1.29 -8.19
C VAL A 62 -11.80 -2.09 -8.99
N ALA A 63 -12.90 -2.50 -8.36
CA ALA A 63 -13.98 -3.21 -9.05
C ALA A 63 -14.61 -2.35 -10.16
N ARG A 64 -14.81 -1.04 -9.92
CA ARG A 64 -15.33 -0.12 -10.95
C ARG A 64 -14.38 0.11 -12.11
N THR A 65 -13.06 0.11 -11.87
CA THR A 65 -12.05 0.44 -12.89
C THR A 65 -11.56 -0.77 -13.66
N HIS A 66 -11.40 -1.90 -12.98
CA HIS A 66 -10.77 -3.12 -13.52
C HIS A 66 -11.70 -4.34 -13.52
N GLY A 67 -12.96 -4.16 -13.14
CA GLY A 67 -13.97 -5.22 -13.08
C GLY A 67 -13.67 -6.30 -12.04
N ASP A 68 -14.25 -7.48 -12.25
CA ASP A 68 -14.13 -8.63 -11.35
C ASP A 68 -12.70 -9.15 -11.26
N TYR A 69 -11.94 -9.05 -12.34
CA TYR A 69 -10.53 -9.44 -12.35
C TYR A 69 -9.70 -8.62 -11.35
N GLY A 70 -9.81 -7.30 -11.41
CA GLY A 70 -9.14 -6.42 -10.44
C GLY A 70 -9.64 -6.64 -9.01
N ALA A 71 -10.95 -6.84 -8.84
CA ALA A 71 -11.56 -7.08 -7.53
C ALA A 71 -11.07 -8.38 -6.88
N ALA A 72 -10.91 -9.44 -7.67
CA ALA A 72 -10.37 -10.72 -7.23
C ALA A 72 -8.90 -10.59 -6.81
N LEU A 73 -8.07 -9.96 -7.65
CA LEU A 73 -6.65 -9.71 -7.35
C LEU A 73 -6.46 -8.87 -6.09
N CYS A 74 -7.29 -7.85 -5.91
CA CYS A 74 -7.30 -7.04 -4.70
C CYS A 74 -7.64 -7.91 -3.48
N SER A 75 -8.62 -8.80 -3.58
CA SER A 75 -9.10 -9.58 -2.44
C SER A 75 -8.11 -10.60 -1.88
N ILE A 76 -7.14 -11.07 -2.66
CA ILE A 76 -6.18 -12.11 -2.25
C ILE A 76 -5.27 -11.64 -1.11
N ARG A 77 -4.63 -10.46 -1.23
CA ARG A 77 -3.62 -9.98 -0.24
C ARG A 77 -3.62 -8.47 0.01
N PHE A 78 -4.67 -7.76 -0.39
CA PHE A 78 -4.83 -6.35 -0.04
C PHE A 78 -5.20 -6.16 1.43
N CYS A 79 -4.43 -5.32 2.13
CA CYS A 79 -4.80 -4.83 3.44
C CYS A 79 -4.33 -3.39 3.66
N VAL A 80 -5.10 -2.66 4.46
CA VAL A 80 -4.69 -1.38 5.05
C VAL A 80 -3.91 -1.74 6.31
N LYS A 81 -2.64 -1.33 6.37
CA LYS A 81 -1.74 -1.64 7.49
C LYS A 81 -1.72 -0.55 8.55
N TYR A 82 -1.91 0.69 8.13
CA TYR A 82 -1.89 1.85 9.00
C TYR A 82 -2.74 2.94 8.36
N LEU A 83 -3.55 3.58 9.17
CA LEU A 83 -4.32 4.77 8.85
C LEU A 83 -4.10 5.77 9.99
N ASN A 84 -3.64 6.97 9.64
CA ASN A 84 -3.59 8.08 10.58
C ASN A 84 -4.71 9.06 10.27
N ALA A 85 -5.71 9.09 11.15
CA ALA A 85 -6.87 9.96 11.02
C ALA A 85 -6.57 11.46 11.22
N HIS A 86 -5.40 11.84 11.76
CA HIS A 86 -5.02 13.24 11.95
C HIS A 86 -4.25 13.80 10.75
N THR A 87 -3.34 13.02 10.19
CA THR A 87 -2.49 13.42 9.05
C THR A 87 -3.07 12.99 7.70
N GLY A 88 -3.98 12.02 7.69
CA GLY A 88 -4.51 11.42 6.45
C GLY A 88 -3.55 10.42 5.80
N ILE A 89 -2.46 10.03 6.47
CA ILE A 89 -1.48 9.10 5.91
C ILE A 89 -1.98 7.65 6.03
N VAL A 90 -1.85 6.90 4.94
CA VAL A 90 -2.29 5.51 4.82
C VAL A 90 -1.20 4.63 4.24
N PHE A 91 -1.03 3.44 4.82
CA PHE A 91 -0.21 2.38 4.27
C PHE A 91 -1.09 1.29 3.68
N LEU A 92 -1.00 1.11 2.38
CA LEU A 92 -1.69 0.07 1.64
C LEU A 92 -0.70 -1.03 1.26
N ARG A 93 -1.00 -2.28 1.61
CA ARG A 93 -0.23 -3.43 1.16
C ARG A 93 -0.89 -4.05 -0.05
N PHE A 94 -0.11 -4.27 -1.10
CA PHE A 94 -0.52 -4.91 -2.34
C PHE A 94 0.41 -6.09 -2.70
N PRO A 95 -0.10 -7.08 -3.45
CA PRO A 95 0.75 -8.11 -4.05
C PRO A 95 1.73 -7.48 -5.06
N LYS A 96 2.97 -7.97 -5.11
CA LYS A 96 4.02 -7.43 -5.99
C LYS A 96 3.65 -7.52 -7.47
N ASP A 97 2.89 -8.51 -7.88
CA ASP A 97 2.65 -8.76 -9.31
C ASP A 97 1.56 -7.82 -9.86
N CYS A 98 0.59 -7.44 -9.02
CA CYS A 98 -0.59 -6.67 -9.43
C CYS A 98 -0.64 -5.24 -8.88
N TYR A 99 0.39 -4.76 -8.16
CA TYR A 99 0.33 -3.43 -7.52
C TYR A 99 0.12 -2.29 -8.52
N LYS A 100 0.62 -2.38 -9.76
CA LYS A 100 0.46 -1.31 -10.77
C LYS A 100 -1.01 -1.14 -11.18
N LEU A 101 -1.72 -2.24 -11.34
CA LEU A 101 -3.15 -2.25 -11.66
C LEU A 101 -3.96 -1.69 -10.49
N LEU A 102 -3.64 -2.10 -9.26
CA LEU A 102 -4.34 -1.59 -8.07
C LEU A 102 -4.01 -0.12 -7.81
N TRP A 103 -2.78 0.31 -8.10
CA TRP A 103 -2.34 1.69 -7.98
C TRP A 103 -3.05 2.62 -8.96
N SER A 104 -3.27 2.19 -10.21
CA SER A 104 -3.99 3.00 -11.20
C SER A 104 -5.45 3.26 -10.84
N ALA A 105 -6.04 2.45 -9.94
CA ALA A 105 -7.38 2.66 -9.43
C ALA A 105 -7.49 3.75 -8.33
N LEU A 106 -6.39 4.02 -7.60
CA LEU A 106 -6.43 4.93 -6.45
C LEU A 106 -6.82 6.38 -6.80
N PRO A 107 -6.35 6.99 -7.89
CA PRO A 107 -6.74 8.36 -8.26
C PRO A 107 -8.23 8.51 -8.59
N PHE A 108 -8.92 7.42 -8.95
CA PHE A 108 -10.35 7.43 -9.28
C PHE A 108 -11.26 7.35 -8.04
N ILE A 109 -10.68 7.32 -6.84
CA ILE A 109 -11.43 7.42 -5.60
C ILE A 109 -11.77 8.90 -5.36
N THR A 110 -13.05 9.24 -5.47
CA THR A 110 -13.58 10.60 -5.27
C THR A 110 -14.24 10.79 -3.90
N SER A 111 -14.70 9.71 -3.29
CA SER A 111 -15.36 9.74 -1.98
C SER A 111 -15.22 8.42 -1.23
N ILE A 112 -15.11 8.50 0.09
CA ILE A 112 -15.19 7.36 1.01
C ILE A 112 -16.55 7.40 1.71
N GLU A 113 -17.24 6.26 1.71
CA GLU A 113 -18.43 6.08 2.54
C GLU A 113 -18.03 5.52 3.90
N CYS A 114 -18.34 6.25 4.98
CA CYS A 114 -18.09 5.81 6.34
C CYS A 114 -19.33 6.04 7.21
N ARG A 115 -19.85 4.96 7.83
CA ARG A 115 -21.00 5.00 8.76
C ARG A 115 -22.21 5.78 8.19
N GLY A 116 -22.52 5.57 6.90
CA GLY A 116 -23.63 6.23 6.21
C GLY A 116 -23.40 7.69 5.82
N ARG A 117 -22.17 8.20 5.92
CA ARG A 117 -21.78 9.53 5.43
C ARG A 117 -20.80 9.39 4.27
N ILE A 118 -20.98 10.22 3.26
CA ILE A 118 -20.10 10.31 2.10
C ILE A 118 -19.12 11.45 2.34
N ILE A 119 -17.83 11.12 2.47
CA ILE A 119 -16.74 12.07 2.68
C ILE A 119 -16.01 12.23 1.33
N PRO A 120 -16.02 13.42 0.70
CA PRO A 120 -15.27 13.65 -0.52
C PRO A 120 -13.77 13.62 -0.21
N CYS A 121 -13.02 12.78 -0.92
CA CYS A 121 -11.60 12.60 -0.66
C CYS A 121 -10.83 12.23 -1.92
N PHE A 122 -9.53 12.52 -1.92
CA PHE A 122 -8.61 12.13 -2.98
C PHE A 122 -7.40 11.40 -2.39
N PHE A 123 -6.98 10.32 -3.05
CA PHE A 123 -5.79 9.56 -2.66
C PHE A 123 -4.57 10.02 -3.45
N ASN A 124 -3.63 10.64 -2.76
CA ASN A 124 -2.33 11.00 -3.33
C ASN A 124 -1.28 9.94 -2.97
N CYS A 125 -0.66 9.29 -3.95
CA CYS A 125 0.39 8.30 -3.68
C CYS A 125 1.76 9.00 -3.56
N LEU A 126 2.37 8.94 -2.38
CA LEU A 126 3.65 9.58 -2.09
C LEU A 126 4.84 8.68 -2.45
N HIS A 127 4.75 7.39 -2.13
CA HIS A 127 5.86 6.45 -2.30
C HIS A 127 5.40 5.00 -2.46
N VAL A 128 6.17 4.22 -3.21
CA VAL A 128 6.01 2.77 -3.37
C VAL A 128 7.29 2.10 -2.86
N GLY A 129 7.17 1.33 -1.78
CA GLY A 129 8.30 0.61 -1.19
C GLY A 129 8.12 -0.90 -1.17
N GLY A 130 9.24 -1.61 -1.03
CA GLY A 130 9.26 -3.07 -0.82
C GLY A 130 8.94 -3.44 0.62
N THR A 131 9.51 -2.72 1.59
CA THR A 131 9.34 -2.94 3.02
C THR A 131 8.65 -1.76 3.69
N ILE A 132 8.05 -2.00 4.86
CA ILE A 132 7.44 -0.94 5.66
C ILE A 132 8.53 0.01 6.18
N ARG A 133 9.69 -0.53 6.60
CA ARG A 133 10.84 0.26 7.09
C ARG A 133 11.29 1.32 6.07
N THR A 134 11.42 0.97 4.80
CA THR A 134 11.81 1.97 3.76
C THR A 134 10.75 3.06 3.58
N CYS A 135 9.46 2.68 3.65
CA CYS A 135 8.35 3.63 3.56
C CYS A 135 8.29 4.57 4.77
N GLN A 136 8.61 4.06 5.97
CA GLN A 136 8.69 4.86 7.20
C GLN A 136 9.86 5.85 7.14
N LYS A 137 11.06 5.41 6.75
CA LYS A 137 12.21 6.31 6.55
C LYS A 137 11.88 7.40 5.53
N PHE A 138 11.19 7.06 4.44
CA PHE A 138 10.68 8.04 3.48
C PHE A 138 9.66 9.00 4.10
N LEU A 139 8.69 8.51 4.87
CA LEU A 139 7.65 9.33 5.51
C LEU A 139 8.26 10.34 6.50
N ILE A 140 9.24 9.93 7.30
CA ILE A 140 9.96 10.84 8.21
C ILE A 140 10.63 11.94 7.38
N ARG A 141 11.40 11.57 6.35
CA ARG A 141 12.10 12.53 5.49
C ARG A 141 11.13 13.47 4.76
N TYR A 142 9.97 12.96 4.35
CA TYR A 142 8.89 13.75 3.74
C TYR A 142 8.33 14.77 4.73
N ASN A 143 7.98 14.35 5.96
CA ASN A 143 7.45 15.22 7.00
C ASN A 143 8.47 16.31 7.40
N THR A 144 9.74 15.96 7.60
CA THR A 144 10.80 16.94 7.88
C THR A 144 10.89 18.00 6.77
N ARG A 145 10.85 17.58 5.49
CA ARG A 145 10.84 18.50 4.35
C ARG A 145 9.58 19.36 4.27
N GLN A 146 8.43 18.86 4.72
CA GLN A 146 7.21 19.67 4.79
C GLN A 146 7.34 20.74 5.89
N LEU A 147 7.83 20.38 7.07
CA LEU A 147 8.05 21.34 8.17
C LEU A 147 9.03 22.45 7.78
N HIS A 148 10.15 22.11 7.12
CA HIS A 148 11.09 23.12 6.61
C HIS A 148 10.47 24.05 5.56
N ARG A 149 9.55 23.55 4.73
CA ARG A 149 8.82 24.38 3.75
C ARG A 149 7.75 25.26 4.39
N MET A 150 7.22 24.86 5.54
CA MET A 150 6.21 25.62 6.28
C MET A 150 6.83 26.78 7.07
N LEU A 151 8.02 26.60 7.67
CA LEU A 151 8.73 27.61 8.45
C LEU A 151 8.72 29.04 7.86
N PRO A 152 9.12 29.27 6.60
CA PRO A 152 9.17 30.62 6.03
C PRO A 152 7.78 31.21 5.74
N LYS A 153 6.73 30.38 5.68
CA LYS A 153 5.36 30.82 5.36
C LYS A 153 4.56 31.21 6.60
N CYS A 154 5.02 30.86 7.79
CA CYS A 154 4.33 31.16 9.04
C CYS A 154 4.45 32.66 9.40
N LYS A 155 3.31 33.32 9.62
CA LYS A 155 3.25 34.72 10.08
C LYS A 155 3.28 34.84 11.61
N ASN A 156 2.87 33.77 12.31
CA ASN A 156 2.74 33.74 13.76
C ASN A 156 4.03 33.23 14.41
N GLU A 157 4.55 33.95 15.41
CA GLU A 157 5.77 33.55 16.13
C GLU A 157 5.57 32.27 16.96
N GLU A 158 4.38 32.06 17.52
CA GLU A 158 4.10 30.84 18.31
C GLU A 158 4.07 29.58 17.43
N GLU A 159 3.52 29.67 16.21
CA GLU A 159 3.55 28.57 15.24
C GLU A 159 4.98 28.25 14.79
N LYS A 160 5.80 29.29 14.54
CA LYS A 160 7.23 29.10 14.21
C LYS A 160 7.95 28.36 15.34
N ARG A 161 7.70 28.74 16.60
CA ARG A 161 8.29 28.09 17.77
C ARG A 161 7.86 26.62 17.88
N GLN A 162 6.59 26.30 17.62
CA GLN A 162 6.11 24.92 17.59
C GLN A 162 6.77 24.09 16.48
N ILE A 163 6.88 24.65 15.28
CA ILE A 163 7.53 23.97 14.15
C ILE A 163 9.03 23.77 14.42
N GLN A 164 9.72 24.76 15.01
CA GLN A 164 11.12 24.62 15.43
C GLN A 164 11.30 23.50 16.46
N LYS A 165 10.42 23.44 17.47
CA LYS A 165 10.41 22.33 18.45
C LYS A 165 10.20 20.98 17.77
N ALA A 166 9.26 20.89 16.83
CA ALA A 166 8.99 19.66 16.09
C ALA A 166 10.22 19.23 15.26
N ILE A 167 10.88 20.15 14.57
CA ILE A 167 12.10 19.85 13.79
C ILE A 167 13.23 19.36 14.70
N LEU A 168 13.46 20.04 15.84
CA LEU A 168 14.46 19.64 16.83
C LEU A 168 14.18 18.23 17.39
N SER A 169 12.91 17.90 17.63
CA SER A 169 12.51 16.58 18.13
C SER A 169 12.77 15.47 17.10
N CYS A 170 12.63 15.75 15.80
CA CYS A 170 12.87 14.76 14.74
C CYS A 170 14.38 14.47 14.52
N SER A 171 15.29 15.37 14.88
CA SER A 171 16.74 15.17 14.71
C SER A 171 17.37 14.22 15.73
N LEU A 172 16.72 13.97 16.87
CA LEU A 172 17.29 13.16 17.96
C LEU A 172 17.06 11.64 17.77
N THR A 173 16.06 11.24 16.99
CA THR A 173 15.72 9.81 16.77
C THR A 173 16.60 9.12 15.72
N GLY A 174 17.44 9.85 14.98
CA GLY A 174 18.30 9.28 13.93
C GLY A 174 19.56 8.56 14.41
N ARG A 175 19.78 8.46 15.73
CA ARG A 175 20.99 7.86 16.33
C ARG A 175 20.74 6.48 16.97
N GLY A 176 19.49 6.00 16.96
CA GLY A 176 19.09 4.71 17.51
C GLY A 176 18.88 3.60 16.47
N ASP A 177 19.25 3.84 15.21
CA ASP A 177 19.04 2.88 14.11
C ASP A 177 19.81 1.56 14.31
N GLU A 178 20.84 1.52 15.18
CA GLU A 178 21.61 0.29 15.50
C GLU A 178 20.95 -0.59 16.59
N ALA A 179 20.04 -0.07 17.41
CA ALA A 179 19.43 -0.83 18.51
C ALA A 179 18.14 -1.56 18.11
N LEU A 180 17.53 -1.17 16.97
CA LEU A 180 16.30 -1.81 16.47
C LEU A 180 16.59 -2.99 15.53
N GLU A 181 17.87 -3.20 15.17
CA GLU A 181 18.32 -4.31 14.34
C GLU A 181 18.39 -5.61 15.17
N ASP A 182 18.83 -5.54 16.44
CA ASP A 182 19.00 -6.72 17.31
C ASP A 182 17.68 -7.30 17.87
N GLU A 183 16.64 -6.48 18.09
CA GLU A 183 15.35 -6.97 18.62
C GLU A 183 14.45 -7.64 17.56
N LEU A 184 14.74 -7.47 16.26
CA LEU A 184 13.91 -8.02 15.18
C LEU A 184 14.54 -9.24 14.50
N GLU A 185 15.79 -9.57 14.81
CA GLU A 185 16.39 -10.86 14.42
C GLU A 185 15.99 -11.98 15.39
N SER A 186 15.69 -11.67 16.66
CA SER A 186 15.22 -12.66 17.64
C SER A 186 13.76 -13.09 17.45
N GLU A 187 12.90 -12.25 16.85
CA GLU A 187 11.51 -12.63 16.53
C GLU A 187 11.36 -13.41 15.20
N GLU A 188 12.43 -13.55 14.39
CA GLU A 188 12.41 -14.35 13.15
C GLU A 188 12.94 -15.79 13.32
N GLU A 189 13.38 -16.20 14.52
CA GLU A 189 13.90 -17.56 14.78
C GLU A 189 12.89 -18.57 15.37
N ASP A 190 11.74 -18.13 15.89
CA ASP A 190 10.73 -19.04 16.45
C ASP A 190 9.51 -19.20 15.51
N GLY A 191 9.61 -20.16 14.59
CA GLY A 191 8.48 -20.55 13.74
C GLY A 191 8.82 -21.61 12.71
N GLU A 192 9.02 -22.84 13.18
CA GLU A 192 9.13 -24.09 12.38
C GLU A 192 8.00 -24.28 11.36
#